data_AF-A0A2A2Y5K2-F1
#
_entry.id   AF-A0A2A2Y5K2-F1
#
_cell.length_a   1.000
_cell.length_b   1.000
_cell.length_c   1.000
_cell.angle_alpha   90.00
_cell.angle_beta   90.00
_cell.angle_gamma   90.00
#
_symmetry.space_group_name_H-M   'P 1'
#
loop_
_entity.id
_entity.type
_entity.pdbx_description
1 polymer ?
#
loop_
_entity_poly.entity_id
_entity_poly.type
_entity_poly.pdbx_seq_one_letter_code
_entity_poly.pdbx_strand_id
1 'polypeptide(L)'
;MTSRTWFWKIAVSLVALAVAWFEFHPIAPIPLDQFVPTQVIAQKPEFDKLHAEALERVKYNKDAAVAADKKSVSYFQALRDIGEGRGRAAPVDFRPFFFTEDQIVREPDQTKRNGIVLKQLLVSSQGRLKLGLDLQGGVSFTLKVDPTGAESGEKGVGDKSNVSPADMVNQAIQVMEQRVNQFGVAEPVIRPVGTLSLEVQLPGEDAANNPDVIDALKKPAKLEFRQVHRTERPAETDRERSLRSMPVDPMLGAASAISTYEVLTLRDVDSRTGEITINRYYVRKSADATGKIIKSASGRSDDGISFYVDMKFTDEGSKKFGDLTAKIAEGNSRSVGQLAIVLDGKLQSAPTVREAIRSTGATITGSFSREEAIELANVLNNPLEFPLITQDVTSVGPSLAKDAQGKSVVASLVAVGLVVFFMVGFYVLGLLRCHHHAAWRGRARAHARYGRRCQHPHL
;
A
#
# COMPACT_ATOMS: atom_id res chain seq x y z
N MET A 1 30.58 -34.78 39.28
CA MET A 1 30.02 -33.42 39.11
C MET A 1 30.06 -33.03 37.63
N THR A 2 29.10 -33.47 36.80
CA THR A 2 29.08 -33.13 35.36
C THR A 2 27.68 -32.93 34.77
N SER A 3 26.60 -33.14 35.52
CA SER A 3 25.22 -33.00 34.99
C SER A 3 24.69 -31.56 34.94
N ARG A 4 25.22 -30.63 35.76
CA ARG A 4 24.71 -29.24 35.84
C ARG A 4 25.12 -28.34 34.66
N THR A 5 26.19 -28.66 33.92
CA THR A 5 26.67 -27.79 32.83
C THR A 5 25.97 -28.01 31.49
N TRP A 6 25.25 -29.12 31.33
CA TRP A 6 24.56 -29.46 30.08
C TRP A 6 23.08 -29.00 30.07
N PHE A 7 22.42 -29.04 31.24
CA PHE A 7 21.03 -28.62 31.39
C PHE A 7 20.77 -27.19 30.90
N TRP A 8 21.66 -26.26 31.22
CA TRP A 8 21.56 -24.87 30.75
C TRP A 8 21.65 -24.78 29.23
N LYS A 9 22.53 -25.56 28.58
CA LYS A 9 22.69 -25.52 27.11
C LYS A 9 21.44 -26.04 26.41
N ILE A 10 20.85 -27.13 26.90
CA ILE A 10 19.57 -27.64 26.38
C ILE A 10 18.46 -26.63 26.63
N ALA A 11 18.40 -26.04 27.82
CA ALA A 11 17.40 -25.04 28.16
C ALA A 11 17.50 -23.82 27.23
N VAL A 12 18.72 -23.30 26.96
CA VAL A 12 18.93 -22.21 26.01
C VAL A 12 18.54 -22.60 24.59
N SER A 13 18.86 -23.81 24.13
CA SER A 13 18.45 -24.28 22.81
C SER A 13 16.94 -24.46 22.69
N LEU A 14 16.26 -24.97 23.72
CA LEU A 14 14.80 -25.09 23.74
C LEU A 14 14.12 -23.72 23.79
N VAL A 15 14.67 -22.77 24.55
CA VAL A 15 14.20 -21.38 24.57
C VAL A 15 14.41 -20.74 23.19
N ALA A 16 15.55 -20.94 22.54
CA ALA A 16 15.79 -20.43 21.19
C ALA A 16 14.81 -21.03 20.16
N LEU A 17 14.51 -22.33 20.25
CA LEU A 17 13.49 -22.97 19.40
C LEU A 17 12.07 -22.47 19.70
N ALA A 18 11.74 -22.24 20.97
CA ALA A 18 10.45 -21.69 21.37
C ALA A 18 10.27 -20.24 20.92
N VAL A 19 11.33 -19.41 21.04
CA VAL A 19 11.35 -18.04 20.52
C VAL A 19 11.24 -18.04 19.00
N ALA A 20 12.00 -18.88 18.30
CA ALA A 20 11.88 -19.02 16.86
C ALA A 20 10.45 -19.44 16.46
N TRP A 21 9.88 -20.46 17.12
CA TRP A 21 8.51 -20.90 16.85
C TRP A 21 7.48 -19.78 17.08
N PHE A 22 7.62 -19.03 18.18
CA PHE A 22 6.76 -17.90 18.50
C PHE A 22 6.91 -16.74 17.51
N GLU A 23 8.13 -16.48 17.01
CA GLU A 23 8.34 -15.47 15.97
C GLU A 23 7.64 -15.80 14.66
N PHE A 24 7.51 -17.08 14.31
CA PHE A 24 6.90 -17.52 13.05
C PHE A 24 5.40 -17.85 13.14
N HIS A 25 4.78 -17.83 14.32
CA HIS A 25 3.35 -18.13 14.48
C HIS A 25 2.49 -16.85 14.40
N PRO A 26 1.38 -16.84 13.62
CA PRO A 26 0.89 -17.87 12.71
C PRO A 26 1.64 -17.88 11.36
N ILE A 27 1.93 -19.10 10.88
CA ILE A 27 2.71 -19.33 9.64
C ILE A 27 1.85 -19.07 8.39
N ALA A 28 0.55 -19.33 8.46
CA ALA A 28 -0.39 -19.16 7.36
C ALA A 28 -1.35 -17.99 7.63
N PRO A 29 -1.74 -17.23 6.60
CA PRO A 29 -2.76 -16.19 6.71
C PRO A 29 -4.12 -16.81 7.06
N ILE A 30 -4.88 -16.10 7.88
CA ILE A 30 -6.25 -16.48 8.25
C ILE A 30 -7.19 -15.68 7.35
N PRO A 31 -8.18 -16.32 6.68
CA PRO A 31 -9.17 -15.61 5.88
C PRO A 31 -9.83 -14.48 6.69
N LEU A 32 -10.00 -13.31 6.05
CA LEU A 32 -10.42 -12.09 6.75
C LEU A 32 -11.80 -12.24 7.40
N ASP A 33 -12.70 -12.99 6.77
CA ASP A 33 -14.03 -13.32 7.29
C ASP A 33 -13.98 -14.12 8.60
N GLN A 34 -12.96 -14.96 8.78
CA GLN A 34 -12.76 -15.71 10.02
C GLN A 34 -11.97 -14.92 11.05
N PHE A 35 -11.03 -14.09 10.61
CA PHE A 35 -10.17 -13.31 11.49
C PHE A 35 -10.93 -12.17 12.18
N VAL A 36 -11.70 -11.38 11.44
CA VAL A 36 -12.31 -10.15 11.96
C VAL A 36 -13.24 -10.40 13.17
N PRO A 37 -14.13 -11.42 13.16
CA PRO A 37 -14.97 -11.72 14.32
C PRO A 37 -14.19 -12.09 15.59
N THR A 38 -12.94 -12.57 15.47
CA THR A 38 -12.08 -12.89 16.62
C THR A 38 -11.43 -11.67 17.27
N GLN A 39 -11.34 -10.56 16.53
CA GLN A 39 -10.73 -9.31 16.99
C GLN A 39 -11.73 -8.34 17.63
N VAL A 40 -13.01 -8.72 17.72
CA VAL A 40 -14.06 -7.86 18.29
C VAL A 40 -13.90 -7.81 19.81
N ILE A 41 -13.63 -6.60 20.32
CA ILE A 41 -13.41 -6.33 21.74
C ILE A 41 -14.73 -5.98 22.44
N ALA A 42 -15.63 -5.27 21.76
CA ALA A 42 -16.90 -4.83 22.32
C ALA A 42 -18.06 -4.95 21.31
N GLN A 43 -19.30 -4.92 21.81
CA GLN A 43 -20.53 -4.95 20.99
C GLN A 43 -20.63 -6.14 20.01
N LYS A 44 -20.11 -7.29 20.42
CA LYS A 44 -20.12 -8.55 19.64
C LYS A 44 -21.47 -8.87 18.95
N PRO A 45 -22.64 -8.83 19.60
CA PRO A 45 -23.90 -9.18 18.94
C PRO A 45 -24.33 -8.18 17.85
N GLU A 46 -23.86 -6.94 17.91
CA GLU A 46 -24.11 -5.94 16.85
C GLU A 46 -23.17 -6.18 15.68
N PHE A 47 -21.88 -6.45 15.96
CA PHE A 47 -20.92 -6.79 14.93
C PHE A 47 -21.28 -8.09 14.21
N ASP A 48 -21.78 -9.11 14.91
CA ASP A 48 -22.18 -10.39 14.31
C ASP A 48 -23.26 -10.20 13.22
N LYS A 49 -24.14 -9.20 13.36
CA LYS A 49 -25.11 -8.84 12.32
C LYS A 49 -24.44 -8.21 11.10
N LEU A 50 -23.48 -7.32 11.32
CA LEU A 50 -22.70 -6.68 10.25
C LEU A 50 -21.83 -7.70 9.51
N HIS A 51 -21.25 -8.64 10.23
CA HIS A 51 -20.49 -9.76 9.68
C HIS A 51 -21.37 -10.65 8.80
N ALA A 52 -22.56 -11.02 9.26
CA ALA A 52 -23.52 -11.80 8.47
C ALA A 52 -23.95 -11.06 7.20
N GLU A 53 -24.24 -9.75 7.29
CA GLU A 53 -24.57 -8.91 6.15
C GLU A 53 -23.41 -8.83 5.15
N ALA A 54 -22.18 -8.67 5.63
CA ALA A 54 -20.99 -8.66 4.76
C ALA A 54 -20.83 -9.97 4.01
N LEU A 55 -21.03 -11.12 4.66
CA LEU A 55 -21.00 -12.44 4.02
C LEU A 55 -22.11 -12.60 2.97
N GLU A 56 -23.32 -12.09 3.22
CA GLU A 56 -24.40 -12.10 2.24
C GLU A 56 -24.06 -11.27 0.99
N ARG A 57 -23.52 -10.05 1.16
CA ARG A 57 -23.11 -9.18 0.04
C ARG A 57 -22.09 -9.85 -0.88
N VAL A 58 -21.18 -10.65 -0.33
CA VAL A 58 -20.19 -11.42 -1.09
C VAL A 58 -20.84 -12.60 -1.81
N LYS A 59 -21.78 -13.32 -1.17
CA LYS A 59 -22.49 -14.44 -1.79
C LYS A 59 -23.28 -14.01 -3.03
N TYR A 60 -23.96 -12.86 -2.95
CA TYR A 60 -24.78 -12.33 -4.04
C TYR A 60 -24.01 -11.60 -5.14
N ASN A 61 -22.67 -11.56 -5.07
CA ASN A 61 -21.84 -10.86 -6.06
C ASN A 61 -22.11 -11.34 -7.50
N LYS A 62 -22.32 -12.65 -7.71
CA LYS A 62 -22.58 -13.24 -9.03
C LYS A 62 -24.04 -13.21 -9.47
N ASP A 63 -24.98 -12.85 -8.59
CA ASP A 63 -26.41 -12.88 -8.91
C ASP A 63 -26.84 -11.60 -9.60
N ALA A 64 -27.21 -11.67 -10.89
CA ALA A 64 -27.65 -10.50 -11.66
C ALA A 64 -28.90 -9.81 -11.07
N ALA A 65 -29.72 -10.52 -10.30
CA ALA A 65 -31.00 -10.03 -9.76
C ALA A 65 -30.87 -9.09 -8.54
N VAL A 66 -29.74 -9.10 -7.82
CA VAL A 66 -29.55 -8.27 -6.61
C VAL A 66 -29.08 -6.86 -7.01
N ALA A 67 -29.46 -5.84 -6.26
CA ALA A 67 -29.08 -4.45 -6.56
C ALA A 67 -27.58 -4.21 -6.30
N ALA A 68 -26.93 -3.34 -7.10
CA ALA A 68 -25.47 -3.12 -7.08
C ALA A 68 -24.94 -2.45 -5.80
N ASP A 69 -25.82 -1.90 -4.98
CA ASP A 69 -25.55 -1.35 -3.65
C ASP A 69 -25.50 -2.42 -2.55
N LYS A 70 -25.98 -3.64 -2.85
CA LYS A 70 -26.00 -4.80 -1.94
C LYS A 70 -25.06 -5.92 -2.37
N LYS A 71 -24.14 -5.64 -3.31
CA LYS A 71 -23.12 -6.58 -3.79
C LYS A 71 -21.75 -6.02 -3.52
N SER A 72 -20.84 -6.89 -3.12
CA SER A 72 -19.43 -6.53 -2.91
C SER A 72 -18.54 -7.66 -3.43
N VAL A 73 -17.38 -7.33 -4.00
CA VAL A 73 -16.50 -8.32 -4.64
C VAL A 73 -15.81 -9.21 -3.60
N SER A 74 -15.42 -8.61 -2.47
CA SER A 74 -14.71 -9.25 -1.36
C SER A 74 -15.34 -8.92 -0.01
N TYR A 75 -15.00 -9.69 1.03
CA TYR A 75 -15.45 -9.42 2.40
C TYR A 75 -14.93 -8.07 2.90
N PHE A 76 -13.70 -7.70 2.54
CA PHE A 76 -13.13 -6.38 2.83
C PHE A 76 -13.96 -5.26 2.20
N GLN A 77 -14.30 -5.39 0.91
CA GLN A 77 -15.14 -4.41 0.22
C GLN A 77 -16.54 -4.34 0.84
N ALA A 78 -17.11 -5.47 1.26
CA ALA A 78 -18.40 -5.50 1.92
C ALA A 78 -18.41 -4.71 3.23
N LEU A 79 -17.39 -4.89 4.08
CA LEU A 79 -17.23 -4.09 5.30
C LEU A 79 -17.02 -2.60 4.97
N ARG A 80 -16.21 -2.27 3.95
CA ARG A 80 -16.05 -0.87 3.52
C ARG A 80 -17.38 -0.25 3.08
N ASP A 81 -18.12 -0.92 2.20
CA ASP A 81 -19.43 -0.48 1.71
C ASP A 81 -20.41 -0.28 2.88
N ILE A 82 -20.39 -1.17 3.89
CA ILE A 82 -21.19 -1.03 5.12
C ILE A 82 -20.76 0.20 5.94
N GLY A 83 -19.45 0.41 6.10
CA GLY A 83 -18.90 1.55 6.82
C GLY A 83 -19.22 2.89 6.16
N GLU A 84 -19.27 2.93 4.83
CA GLU A 84 -19.69 4.10 4.04
C GLU A 84 -21.22 4.30 4.01
N GLY A 85 -22.00 3.34 4.52
CA GLY A 85 -23.46 3.41 4.52
C GLY A 85 -24.11 3.04 3.19
N ARG A 86 -23.38 2.39 2.28
CA ARG A 86 -23.91 1.96 0.98
C ARG A 86 -25.02 0.91 1.18
N GLY A 87 -26.22 1.24 0.72
CA GLY A 87 -27.42 0.43 0.93
C GLY A 87 -27.99 0.49 2.35
N ARG A 88 -27.57 1.47 3.18
CA ARG A 88 -28.03 1.68 4.57
C ARG A 88 -28.53 3.11 4.78
N ALA A 89 -29.27 3.31 5.88
CA ALA A 89 -29.77 4.63 6.28
C ALA A 89 -28.69 5.53 6.90
N ALA A 90 -27.64 4.94 7.48
CA ALA A 90 -26.53 5.66 8.11
C ALA A 90 -25.21 4.88 7.95
N PRO A 91 -24.06 5.59 7.85
CA PRO A 91 -22.73 4.98 7.87
C PRO A 91 -22.44 4.37 9.24
N VAL A 92 -21.70 3.26 9.25
CA VAL A 92 -21.32 2.54 10.48
C VAL A 92 -19.90 2.92 10.87
N ASP A 93 -19.63 3.23 12.13
CA ASP A 93 -18.27 3.45 12.62
C ASP A 93 -17.72 2.14 13.18
N PHE A 94 -16.60 1.67 12.64
CA PHE A 94 -16.02 0.39 13.07
C PHE A 94 -15.18 0.50 14.35
N ARG A 95 -14.78 1.71 14.76
CA ARG A 95 -13.91 1.89 15.93
C ARG A 95 -14.40 1.21 17.21
N PRO A 96 -15.68 1.34 17.62
CA PRO A 96 -16.14 0.84 18.91
C PRO A 96 -16.04 -0.69 19.02
N PHE A 97 -15.96 -1.40 17.89
CA PHE A 97 -15.86 -2.85 17.86
C PHE A 97 -14.43 -3.36 18.07
N PHE A 98 -13.41 -2.63 17.60
CA PHE A 98 -12.05 -3.14 17.46
C PHE A 98 -10.99 -2.41 18.30
N PHE A 99 -11.26 -1.19 18.78
CA PHE A 99 -10.26 -0.39 19.49
C PHE A 99 -10.83 0.21 20.78
N THR A 100 -9.97 0.33 21.79
CA THR A 100 -10.23 1.08 23.02
C THR A 100 -9.88 2.57 22.84
N GLU A 101 -10.52 3.45 23.63
CA GLU A 101 -10.45 4.92 23.48
C GLU A 101 -9.01 5.50 23.47
N ASP A 102 -8.07 4.80 24.12
CA ASP A 102 -6.66 5.15 24.26
C ASP A 102 -5.79 4.81 23.04
N GLN A 103 -6.25 3.93 22.14
CA GLN A 103 -5.51 3.53 20.92
C GLN A 103 -5.94 4.31 19.66
N ILE A 104 -6.76 5.36 19.84
CA ILE A 104 -7.44 6.04 18.73
C ILE A 104 -6.48 6.92 17.93
N VAL A 105 -6.38 6.63 16.62
CA VAL A 105 -5.88 7.58 15.62
C VAL A 105 -6.82 8.79 15.62
N ARG A 106 -6.29 9.99 15.87
CA ARG A 106 -7.01 11.27 15.80
C ARG A 106 -7.36 11.63 14.36
N GLU A 107 -8.16 10.81 13.71
CA GLU A 107 -8.67 11.05 12.36
C GLU A 107 -10.16 11.41 12.47
N PRO A 108 -10.54 12.67 12.22
CA PRO A 108 -11.93 13.08 12.43
C PRO A 108 -12.87 12.61 11.31
N ASP A 109 -12.36 12.20 10.14
CA ASP A 109 -13.17 11.65 9.04
C ASP A 109 -13.53 10.17 9.27
N GLN A 110 -14.83 9.86 9.37
CA GLN A 110 -15.31 8.49 9.58
C GLN A 110 -14.93 7.53 8.46
N THR A 111 -14.98 7.97 7.21
CA THR A 111 -14.64 7.11 6.07
C THR A 111 -13.15 6.75 6.11
N LYS A 112 -12.28 7.72 6.38
CA LYS A 112 -10.84 7.48 6.52
C LYS A 112 -10.52 6.57 7.69
N ARG A 113 -11.12 6.84 8.86
CA ARG A 113 -10.97 5.98 10.04
C ARG A 113 -11.35 4.54 9.75
N ASN A 114 -12.53 4.31 9.18
CA ASN A 114 -12.98 2.96 8.83
C ASN A 114 -11.99 2.29 7.87
N GLY A 115 -11.48 3.02 6.88
CA GLY A 115 -10.43 2.53 5.98
C GLY A 115 -9.16 2.09 6.72
N ILE A 116 -8.69 2.88 7.68
CA ILE A 116 -7.52 2.55 8.51
C ILE A 116 -7.77 1.29 9.35
N VAL A 117 -8.92 1.20 10.01
CA VAL A 117 -9.32 0.03 10.81
C VAL A 117 -9.34 -1.23 9.95
N LEU A 118 -9.98 -1.18 8.79
CA LEU A 118 -10.08 -2.32 7.89
C LEU A 118 -8.71 -2.72 7.32
N LYS A 119 -7.86 -1.75 6.92
CA LYS A 119 -6.49 -2.02 6.48
C LYS A 119 -5.67 -2.68 7.60
N GLN A 120 -5.78 -2.21 8.84
CA GLN A 120 -5.08 -2.79 9.98
C GLN A 120 -5.54 -4.24 10.25
N LEU A 121 -6.85 -4.50 10.20
CA LEU A 121 -7.40 -5.84 10.35
C LEU A 121 -6.94 -6.77 9.22
N LEU A 122 -6.88 -6.27 7.98
CA LEU A 122 -6.36 -7.01 6.83
C LEU A 122 -4.89 -7.39 7.04
N VAL A 123 -4.03 -6.42 7.37
CA VAL A 123 -2.61 -6.68 7.63
C VAL A 123 -2.41 -7.62 8.82
N SER A 124 -3.24 -7.49 9.87
CA SER A 124 -3.15 -8.36 11.06
C SER A 124 -3.65 -9.79 10.81
N SER A 125 -4.53 -9.98 9.83
CA SER A 125 -5.00 -11.31 9.41
C SER A 125 -3.94 -12.10 8.62
N GLN A 126 -2.93 -11.39 8.10
CA GLN A 126 -1.88 -12.00 7.32
C GLN A 126 -0.87 -12.73 8.20
N GLY A 127 -0.36 -13.85 7.71
CA GLY A 127 0.77 -14.51 8.32
C GLY A 127 2.01 -13.62 8.25
N ARG A 128 2.95 -13.81 9.18
CA ARG A 128 4.22 -13.05 9.19
C ARG A 128 5.10 -13.33 7.97
N LEU A 129 4.86 -14.44 7.27
CA LEU A 129 5.56 -14.83 6.05
C LEU A 129 4.69 -14.47 4.85
N LYS A 130 5.21 -13.58 3.99
CA LYS A 130 4.62 -13.30 2.68
C LYS A 130 4.87 -14.49 1.76
N LEU A 131 3.81 -15.19 1.39
CA LEU A 131 3.89 -16.33 0.49
C LEU A 131 3.80 -15.86 -0.96
N GLY A 132 4.61 -16.44 -1.83
CA GLY A 132 4.54 -16.19 -3.28
C GLY A 132 3.30 -16.79 -3.93
N LEU A 133 3.11 -16.48 -5.20
CA LEU A 133 1.92 -16.86 -5.99
C LEU A 133 1.75 -18.37 -6.05
N ASP A 134 2.88 -19.08 -6.09
CA ASP A 134 2.89 -20.53 -6.17
C ASP A 134 2.31 -21.20 -4.93
N LEU A 135 2.50 -20.61 -3.75
CA LEU A 135 2.11 -21.20 -2.47
C LEU A 135 0.72 -20.76 -1.99
N GLN A 136 0.35 -19.50 -2.23
CA GLN A 136 -0.92 -18.94 -1.73
C GLN A 136 -1.96 -18.75 -2.85
N GLY A 137 -1.56 -18.80 -4.12
CA GLY A 137 -2.39 -18.29 -5.20
C GLY A 137 -2.50 -16.77 -5.12
N GLY A 138 -3.42 -16.19 -5.87
CA GLY A 138 -3.56 -14.74 -5.93
C GLY A 138 -4.60 -14.28 -6.94
N VAL A 139 -4.40 -13.09 -7.49
CA VAL A 139 -5.21 -12.56 -8.58
C VAL A 139 -4.38 -12.27 -9.79
N SER A 140 -4.92 -12.63 -10.95
CA SER A 140 -4.45 -12.18 -12.25
C SER A 140 -5.43 -11.17 -12.79
N PHE A 141 -4.92 -10.04 -13.28
CA PHE A 141 -5.73 -9.12 -14.05
C PHE A 141 -5.00 -8.67 -15.30
N THR A 142 -5.76 -8.53 -16.37
CA THR A 142 -5.25 -8.08 -17.67
C THR A 142 -5.54 -6.60 -17.83
N LEU A 143 -4.49 -5.82 -18.04
CA LEU A 143 -4.52 -4.39 -18.28
C LEU A 143 -4.22 -4.14 -19.76
N LYS A 144 -5.11 -3.40 -20.43
CA LYS A 144 -4.89 -2.90 -21.79
C LYS A 144 -4.34 -1.48 -21.71
N VAL A 145 -3.24 -1.24 -22.41
CA VAL A 145 -2.70 0.08 -22.67
C VAL A 145 -3.61 0.81 -23.64
N ASP A 146 -4.09 1.99 -23.27
CA ASP A 146 -4.84 2.86 -24.17
C ASP A 146 -3.88 3.85 -24.86
N PRO A 147 -3.57 3.66 -26.16
CA PRO A 147 -2.70 4.55 -26.90
C PRO A 147 -3.34 5.91 -27.22
N THR A 148 -4.67 6.05 -27.10
CA THR A 148 -5.38 7.32 -27.35
C THR A 148 -5.39 8.25 -26.14
N GLY A 149 -5.20 7.70 -24.93
CA GLY A 149 -5.03 8.49 -23.71
C GLY A 149 -3.65 9.15 -23.59
N ALA A 150 -2.73 8.86 -24.51
CA ALA A 150 -1.42 9.48 -24.61
C ALA A 150 -1.53 10.88 -25.26
N GLU A 151 -2.25 11.82 -24.63
CA GLU A 151 -2.43 13.15 -25.23
C GLU A 151 -2.12 14.34 -24.30
N SER A 152 -1.37 15.29 -24.91
CA SER A 152 -1.50 16.75 -24.76
C SER A 152 -0.86 17.49 -23.58
N GLY A 153 0.24 16.98 -23.01
CA GLY A 153 1.12 17.75 -22.12
C GLY A 153 2.50 17.94 -22.73
N GLU A 154 2.76 19.14 -23.28
CA GLU A 154 3.93 19.54 -24.08
C GLU A 154 4.05 18.88 -25.46
N LYS A 155 3.68 19.63 -26.51
CA LYS A 155 4.34 19.53 -27.83
C LYS A 155 5.79 20.00 -27.67
N GLY A 156 6.62 19.17 -27.03
CA GLY A 156 8.07 19.31 -27.10
C GLY A 156 8.51 18.95 -28.51
N VAL A 157 9.16 19.90 -29.18
CA VAL A 157 9.83 19.70 -30.46
C VAL A 157 10.93 18.66 -30.25
N GLY A 158 10.69 17.43 -30.70
CA GLY A 158 11.61 16.31 -30.56
C GLY A 158 10.89 14.96 -30.46
N ASP A 159 10.61 14.38 -31.61
CA ASP A 159 10.47 12.93 -31.86
C ASP A 159 9.67 12.09 -30.84
N LYS A 160 8.33 12.16 -30.87
CA LYS A 160 7.44 11.22 -30.15
C LYS A 160 6.21 10.81 -30.95
N SER A 161 6.28 10.77 -32.28
CA SER A 161 5.14 10.38 -33.11
C SER A 161 4.98 8.88 -33.32
N ASN A 162 5.84 8.01 -32.80
CA ASN A 162 5.67 6.55 -32.88
C ASN A 162 6.34 5.83 -31.70
N VAL A 163 5.79 5.91 -30.48
CA VAL A 163 6.16 4.90 -29.47
C VAL A 163 5.57 3.57 -29.95
N SER A 164 6.41 2.57 -30.20
CA SER A 164 5.93 1.25 -30.62
C SER A 164 4.99 0.69 -29.55
N PRO A 165 3.90 -0.02 -29.91
CA PRO A 165 3.06 -0.72 -28.95
C PRO A 165 3.86 -1.58 -27.95
N ALA A 166 4.97 -2.18 -28.42
CA ALA A 166 5.87 -2.96 -27.58
C ALA A 166 6.61 -2.09 -26.55
N ASP A 167 7.06 -0.90 -26.92
CA ASP A 167 7.77 0.01 -26.02
C ASP A 167 6.83 0.58 -24.96
N MET A 168 5.58 0.86 -25.33
CA MET A 168 4.54 1.25 -24.37
C MET A 168 4.30 0.15 -23.34
N VAL A 169 4.14 -1.11 -23.78
CA VAL A 169 3.94 -2.22 -22.85
C VAL A 169 5.17 -2.42 -21.96
N ASN A 170 6.39 -2.36 -22.49
CA ASN A 170 7.62 -2.47 -21.70
C ASN A 170 7.73 -1.36 -20.64
N GLN A 171 7.39 -0.12 -21.00
CA GLN A 171 7.34 0.98 -20.05
C GLN A 171 6.28 0.77 -18.97
N ALA A 172 5.09 0.28 -19.35
CA ALA A 172 4.04 -0.06 -18.40
C ALA A 172 4.51 -1.14 -17.42
N ILE A 173 5.22 -2.17 -17.90
CA ILE A 173 5.78 -3.25 -17.07
C ILE A 173 6.74 -2.67 -16.04
N GLN A 174 7.70 -1.82 -16.44
CA GLN A 174 8.66 -1.21 -15.52
C GLN A 174 7.98 -0.37 -14.43
N VAL A 175 6.99 0.44 -14.80
CA VAL A 175 6.23 1.26 -13.85
C VAL A 175 5.39 0.36 -12.92
N MET A 176 4.76 -0.68 -13.44
CA MET A 176 3.99 -1.64 -12.64
C MET A 176 4.87 -2.38 -11.65
N GLU A 177 6.05 -2.85 -12.05
CA GLU A 177 7.01 -3.50 -11.15
C GLU A 177 7.39 -2.58 -9.98
N GLN A 178 7.72 -1.33 -10.27
CA GLN A 178 8.09 -0.34 -9.24
C GLN A 178 6.93 -0.06 -8.28
N ARG A 179 5.71 0.14 -8.80
CA ARG A 179 4.54 0.40 -7.96
C ARG A 179 4.20 -0.78 -7.08
N VAL A 180 4.14 -1.99 -7.66
CA VAL A 180 3.80 -3.21 -6.93
C VAL A 180 4.83 -3.51 -5.83
N ASN A 181 6.12 -3.31 -6.11
CA ASN A 181 7.18 -3.43 -5.11
C ASN A 181 7.01 -2.42 -3.96
N GLN A 182 6.60 -1.18 -4.26
CA GLN A 182 6.34 -0.15 -3.25
C GLN A 182 5.11 -0.44 -2.38
N PHE A 183 4.11 -1.15 -2.92
CA PHE A 183 2.99 -1.68 -2.13
C PHE A 183 3.39 -2.91 -1.28
N GLY A 184 4.63 -3.38 -1.39
CA GLY A 184 5.16 -4.46 -0.59
C GLY A 184 4.61 -5.83 -0.96
N VAL A 185 4.09 -6.00 -2.18
CA VAL A 185 3.70 -7.31 -2.70
C VAL A 185 4.98 -8.08 -3.00
N ALA A 186 5.09 -9.30 -2.47
CA ALA A 186 6.24 -10.17 -2.71
C ALA A 186 6.13 -10.79 -4.12
N GLU A 187 7.18 -10.77 -4.92
CA GLU A 187 7.29 -11.56 -6.17
C GLU A 187 6.09 -11.46 -7.14
N PRO A 188 5.70 -10.25 -7.58
CA PRO A 188 4.68 -10.13 -8.61
C PRO A 188 5.19 -10.69 -9.95
N VAL A 189 4.30 -11.32 -10.70
CA VAL A 189 4.60 -11.78 -12.07
C VAL A 189 3.89 -10.85 -13.03
N ILE A 190 4.66 -10.02 -13.73
CA ILE A 190 4.14 -9.08 -14.73
C ILE A 190 4.66 -9.52 -16.10
N ARG A 191 3.75 -9.74 -17.05
CA ARG A 191 4.10 -10.25 -18.38
C ARG A 191 3.29 -9.55 -19.48
N PRO A 192 3.88 -9.29 -20.65
CA PRO A 192 3.13 -8.82 -21.80
C PRO A 192 2.17 -9.92 -22.32
N VAL A 193 0.94 -9.55 -22.65
CA VAL A 193 -0.08 -10.43 -23.25
C VAL A 193 -0.64 -9.78 -24.50
N GLY A 194 -0.38 -10.38 -25.66
CA GLY A 194 -0.75 -9.80 -26.96
C GLY A 194 0.11 -8.56 -27.29
N THR A 195 -0.47 -7.60 -28.01
CA THR A 195 0.28 -6.44 -28.55
C THR A 195 0.23 -5.18 -27.66
N LEU A 196 -0.86 -4.98 -26.92
CA LEU A 196 -1.13 -3.77 -26.13
C LEU A 196 -1.68 -4.11 -24.74
N SER A 197 -1.48 -5.33 -24.27
CA SER A 197 -1.94 -5.73 -22.94
C SER A 197 -0.81 -6.32 -22.13
N LEU A 198 -0.94 -6.23 -20.82
CA LEU A 198 -0.06 -6.84 -19.85
C LEU A 198 -0.91 -7.55 -18.81
N GLU A 199 -0.44 -8.71 -18.38
CA GLU A 199 -1.02 -9.47 -17.28
C GLU A 199 -0.19 -9.22 -16.04
N VAL A 200 -0.86 -8.83 -14.96
CA VAL A 200 -0.27 -8.67 -13.63
C VAL A 200 -0.84 -9.75 -12.74
N GLN A 201 0.03 -10.59 -12.19
CA GLN A 201 -0.32 -11.58 -11.20
C GLN A 201 0.26 -11.16 -9.85
N LEU A 202 -0.62 -10.90 -8.89
CA LEU A 202 -0.25 -10.49 -7.54
C LEU A 202 -0.54 -11.65 -6.58
N PRO A 203 0.44 -12.12 -5.81
CA PRO A 203 0.21 -13.15 -4.83
C PRO A 203 -0.58 -12.64 -3.63
N GLY A 204 -1.24 -13.60 -3.02
CA GLY A 204 -1.96 -13.39 -1.77
C GLY A 204 -3.31 -12.74 -1.96
N GLU A 205 -4.02 -12.71 -0.83
CA GLU A 205 -5.38 -12.23 -0.74
C GLU A 205 -5.47 -10.70 -0.67
N ASP A 206 -4.32 -10.02 -0.49
CA ASP A 206 -4.20 -8.55 -0.46
C ASP A 206 -4.69 -7.88 -1.73
N ALA A 207 -4.10 -8.23 -2.87
CA ALA A 207 -4.53 -7.67 -4.14
C ALA A 207 -5.93 -8.17 -4.53
N ALA A 208 -6.28 -9.40 -4.13
CA ALA A 208 -7.55 -10.02 -4.47
C ALA A 208 -8.74 -9.37 -3.77
N ASN A 209 -8.57 -9.03 -2.49
CA ASN A 209 -9.64 -8.51 -1.66
C ASN A 209 -9.55 -7.02 -1.39
N ASN A 210 -8.40 -6.38 -1.63
CA ASN A 210 -8.24 -4.93 -1.49
C ASN A 210 -8.33 -4.24 -2.87
N PRO A 211 -9.51 -3.74 -3.27
CA PRO A 211 -9.66 -3.03 -4.52
C PRO A 211 -8.81 -1.75 -4.59
N ASP A 212 -8.38 -1.19 -3.45
CA ASP A 212 -7.60 0.04 -3.43
C ASP A 212 -6.20 -0.16 -4.01
N VAL A 213 -5.61 -1.36 -3.83
CA VAL A 213 -4.30 -1.68 -4.42
C VAL A 213 -4.43 -1.72 -5.93
N ILE A 214 -5.42 -2.45 -6.46
CA ILE A 214 -5.61 -2.54 -7.91
C ILE A 214 -5.97 -1.17 -8.49
N ASP A 215 -6.84 -0.40 -7.84
CA ASP A 215 -7.23 0.93 -8.30
C ASP A 215 -6.07 1.95 -8.24
N ALA A 216 -5.18 1.83 -7.25
CA ALA A 216 -3.95 2.63 -7.19
C ALA A 216 -2.97 2.25 -8.30
N LEU A 217 -2.87 0.96 -8.64
CA LEU A 217 -2.03 0.47 -9.75
C LEU A 217 -2.55 0.93 -11.12
N LYS A 218 -3.87 0.95 -11.34
CA LYS A 218 -4.50 1.36 -12.62
C LYS A 218 -4.36 2.85 -12.93
N LYS A 219 -4.38 3.70 -11.89
CA LYS A 219 -4.44 5.16 -12.08
C LYS A 219 -3.15 5.68 -12.71
N PRO A 220 -3.22 6.54 -13.74
CA PRO A 220 -2.02 6.98 -14.41
C PRO A 220 -1.11 7.86 -13.54
N ALA A 221 -1.62 8.44 -12.46
CA ALA A 221 -0.90 9.40 -11.62
C ALA A 221 -0.54 10.68 -12.38
N LYS A 222 -1.43 11.15 -13.25
CA LYS A 222 -1.19 12.33 -14.06
C LYS A 222 -1.28 13.57 -13.17
N LEU A 223 -0.11 14.05 -12.74
CA LEU A 223 0.00 15.29 -12.00
C LEU A 223 0.06 16.48 -12.95
N GLU A 224 -0.79 17.47 -12.69
CA GLU A 224 -0.88 18.70 -13.45
C GLU A 224 -0.96 19.90 -12.52
N PHE A 225 -0.15 20.91 -12.83
CA PHE A 225 -0.19 22.21 -12.20
C PHE A 225 -0.98 23.14 -13.11
N ARG A 226 -2.07 23.70 -12.60
CA ARG A 226 -3.02 24.50 -13.36
C ARG A 226 -3.33 25.79 -12.62
N GLN A 227 -3.44 26.90 -13.34
CA GLN A 227 -3.85 28.16 -12.73
C GLN A 227 -5.33 28.14 -12.33
N VAL A 228 -5.63 28.63 -11.12
CA VAL A 228 -6.99 28.85 -10.63
C VAL A 228 -7.47 30.25 -11.00
N HIS A 229 -8.76 30.40 -11.29
CA HIS A 229 -9.37 31.71 -11.53
C HIS A 229 -9.32 32.57 -10.27
N ARG A 230 -8.89 33.83 -10.40
CA ARG A 230 -8.54 34.65 -9.22
C ARG A 230 -9.75 35.22 -8.47
N THR A 231 -10.81 35.58 -9.18
CA THR A 231 -11.89 36.43 -8.64
C THR A 231 -13.24 35.75 -8.59
N GLU A 232 -13.42 34.65 -9.33
CA GLU A 232 -14.70 33.96 -9.41
C GLU A 232 -14.60 32.64 -8.66
N ARG A 233 -15.66 32.32 -7.91
CA ARG A 233 -15.86 30.99 -7.31
C ARG A 233 -17.21 30.44 -7.73
N PRO A 234 -17.33 29.14 -8.02
CA PRO A 234 -18.61 28.53 -8.35
C PRO A 234 -19.54 28.61 -7.15
N ALA A 235 -20.80 29.04 -7.36
CA ALA A 235 -21.82 29.04 -6.31
C ALA A 235 -22.16 27.61 -5.84
N GLU A 236 -22.64 27.50 -4.60
CA GLU A 236 -22.85 26.21 -3.91
C GLU A 236 -24.04 25.39 -4.45
N THR A 237 -25.02 26.01 -5.10
CA THR A 237 -26.30 25.34 -5.39
C THR A 237 -26.47 24.82 -6.82
N ASP A 238 -26.81 23.53 -6.85
CA ASP A 238 -27.62 22.81 -7.85
C ASP A 238 -26.97 22.48 -9.21
N ARG A 239 -26.45 21.25 -9.26
CA ARG A 239 -26.42 20.33 -10.41
C ARG A 239 -27.08 20.92 -11.67
N GLU A 240 -26.26 21.45 -12.57
CA GLU A 240 -26.61 21.73 -13.98
C GLU A 240 -27.81 22.68 -14.26
N ARG A 241 -28.51 23.25 -13.26
CA ARG A 241 -29.78 23.95 -13.49
C ARG A 241 -29.65 25.41 -13.96
N SER A 242 -28.53 26.06 -13.66
CA SER A 242 -28.34 27.50 -13.99
C SER A 242 -27.71 27.75 -15.36
N LEU A 243 -27.12 26.72 -16.00
CA LEU A 243 -26.52 26.85 -17.35
C LEU A 243 -27.55 26.93 -18.48
N ARG A 244 -28.86 26.87 -18.17
CA ARG A 244 -29.95 27.06 -19.14
C ARG A 244 -30.89 28.22 -18.84
N SER A 245 -30.77 28.92 -17.71
CA SER A 245 -31.81 29.87 -17.27
C SER A 245 -31.34 31.21 -16.72
N MET A 246 -30.05 31.53 -16.75
CA MET A 246 -29.63 32.93 -16.59
C MET A 246 -29.87 33.69 -17.91
N PRO A 247 -30.67 34.77 -17.93
CA PRO A 247 -30.56 35.76 -18.99
C PRO A 247 -29.16 36.36 -18.88
N VAL A 248 -28.28 35.94 -19.77
CA VAL A 248 -26.95 36.54 -19.89
C VAL A 248 -27.15 37.96 -20.40
N ASP A 249 -26.92 38.94 -19.53
CA ASP A 249 -26.79 40.33 -19.94
C ASP A 249 -25.61 40.42 -20.93
N PRO A 250 -25.79 40.88 -22.19
CA PRO A 250 -24.77 40.77 -23.25
C PRO A 250 -23.47 41.55 -23.00
N MET A 251 -23.33 42.27 -21.89
CA MET A 251 -22.15 43.12 -21.63
C MET A 251 -21.08 42.53 -20.70
N LEU A 252 -21.28 41.37 -20.07
CA LEU A 252 -20.30 40.83 -19.11
C LEU A 252 -19.94 39.35 -19.37
N GLY A 253 -18.91 39.13 -20.20
CA GLY A 253 -17.90 38.05 -20.26
C GLY A 253 -18.08 36.60 -19.75
N ALA A 254 -19.17 36.22 -19.10
CA ALA A 254 -19.34 34.93 -18.41
C ALA A 254 -19.43 33.73 -19.37
N ALA A 255 -19.75 33.94 -20.65
CA ALA A 255 -19.75 32.89 -21.67
C ALA A 255 -18.33 32.46 -22.10
N SER A 256 -17.30 33.26 -21.84
CA SER A 256 -15.93 32.98 -22.30
C SER A 256 -15.08 32.18 -21.30
N ALA A 257 -15.41 32.23 -20.00
CA ALA A 257 -14.68 31.48 -18.97
C ALA A 257 -14.92 29.95 -19.03
N ILE A 258 -16.08 29.53 -19.56
CA ILE A 258 -16.52 28.11 -19.62
C ILE A 258 -15.70 27.28 -20.64
N SER A 259 -15.12 27.93 -21.66
CA SER A 259 -14.25 27.24 -22.62
C SER A 259 -12.89 26.87 -22.01
N THR A 260 -12.34 27.76 -21.17
CA THR A 260 -10.95 27.67 -20.71
C THR A 260 -10.80 27.11 -19.30
N TYR A 261 -11.83 27.22 -18.46
CA TYR A 261 -11.85 26.74 -17.07
C TYR A 261 -12.87 25.62 -16.88
N GLU A 262 -12.60 24.73 -15.92
CA GLU A 262 -13.52 23.71 -15.42
C GLU A 262 -13.66 23.82 -13.90
N VAL A 263 -14.76 23.29 -13.36
CA VAL A 263 -15.00 23.34 -11.91
C VAL A 263 -14.43 22.09 -11.27
N LEU A 264 -13.45 22.27 -10.39
CA LEU A 264 -12.94 21.20 -9.54
C LEU A 264 -13.28 21.48 -8.08
N THR A 265 -13.51 20.41 -7.33
CA THR A 265 -13.85 20.47 -5.90
C THR A 265 -12.69 20.01 -5.06
N LEU A 266 -12.32 20.80 -4.05
CA LEU A 266 -11.39 20.44 -3.00
C LEU A 266 -12.19 20.06 -1.75
N ARG A 267 -11.99 18.86 -1.25
CA ARG A 267 -12.53 18.41 0.03
C ARG A 267 -11.54 18.82 1.12
N ASP A 268 -11.97 19.69 2.02
CA ASP A 268 -11.22 20.09 3.20
C ASP A 268 -11.89 19.50 4.44
N VAL A 269 -11.11 18.95 5.35
CA VAL A 269 -11.60 18.30 6.57
C VAL A 269 -10.99 19.02 7.75
N ASP A 270 -11.82 19.63 8.58
CA ASP A 270 -11.35 20.25 9.81
C ASP A 270 -10.84 19.18 10.78
N SER A 271 -9.54 19.23 11.09
CA SER A 271 -8.84 18.25 11.92
C SER A 271 -9.41 18.14 13.35
N ARG A 272 -10.16 19.13 13.83
CA ARG A 272 -10.70 19.22 15.19
C ARG A 272 -12.19 18.88 15.25
N THR A 273 -12.98 19.32 14.27
CA THR A 273 -14.44 19.11 14.27
C THR A 273 -14.88 17.93 13.41
N GLY A 274 -14.05 17.53 12.43
CA GLY A 274 -14.43 16.53 11.41
C GLY A 274 -15.44 17.03 10.39
N GLU A 275 -15.72 18.33 10.40
CA GLU A 275 -16.59 18.94 9.42
C GLU A 275 -15.92 18.94 8.05
N ILE A 276 -16.64 18.40 7.06
CA ILE A 276 -16.17 18.31 5.69
C ILE A 276 -16.69 19.53 4.93
N THR A 277 -15.78 20.42 4.55
CA THR A 277 -16.09 21.57 3.69
C THR A 277 -15.69 21.26 2.25
N ILE A 278 -16.61 21.44 1.30
CA ILE A 278 -16.31 21.21 -0.13
C ILE A 278 -16.15 22.58 -0.81
N ASN A 279 -14.89 22.98 -0.99
CA ASN A 279 -14.56 24.21 -1.70
C ASN A 279 -14.52 23.98 -3.21
N ARG A 280 -15.16 24.87 -3.98
CA ARG A 280 -15.17 24.79 -5.45
C ARG A 280 -14.23 25.83 -6.06
N TYR A 281 -13.48 25.43 -7.09
CA TYR A 281 -12.51 26.27 -7.78
C TYR A 281 -12.72 26.18 -9.30
N TYR A 282 -12.64 27.33 -9.98
CA TYR A 282 -12.47 27.34 -11.44
C TYR A 282 -11.00 27.12 -11.76
N VAL A 283 -10.67 25.99 -12.37
CA VAL A 283 -9.31 25.56 -12.69
C VAL A 283 -9.15 25.51 -14.21
N ARG A 284 -8.04 26.02 -14.74
CA ARG A 284 -7.78 26.02 -16.18
C ARG A 284 -7.75 24.57 -16.73
N LYS A 285 -8.38 24.32 -17.88
CA LYS A 285 -8.42 22.99 -18.51
C LYS A 285 -7.05 22.54 -19.03
N SER A 286 -6.23 23.48 -19.49
CA SER A 286 -4.86 23.20 -19.93
C SER A 286 -3.89 23.20 -18.74
N ALA A 287 -3.06 22.16 -18.63
CA ALA A 287 -1.96 22.12 -17.68
C ALA A 287 -0.88 23.16 -18.04
N ASP A 288 -0.45 23.94 -17.05
CA ASP A 288 0.65 24.89 -17.19
C ASP A 288 2.01 24.22 -16.94
N ALA A 289 2.05 23.20 -16.08
CA ALA A 289 3.17 22.26 -15.93
C ALA A 289 2.66 20.85 -15.59
N THR A 290 3.47 19.82 -15.87
CA THR A 290 3.13 18.41 -15.63
C THR A 290 4.08 17.79 -14.61
N GLY A 291 3.74 16.60 -14.09
CA GLY A 291 4.57 15.83 -13.16
C GLY A 291 5.99 15.51 -13.63
N LYS A 292 6.32 15.67 -14.92
CA LYS A 292 7.68 15.52 -15.46
C LYS A 292 8.73 16.45 -14.83
N ILE A 293 8.29 17.53 -14.18
CA ILE A 293 9.17 18.44 -13.45
C ILE A 293 9.69 17.85 -12.13
N ILE A 294 9.10 16.75 -11.66
CA ILE A 294 9.42 16.11 -10.38
C ILE A 294 10.51 15.06 -10.59
N LYS A 295 11.54 15.13 -9.74
CA LYS A 295 12.62 14.15 -9.64
C LYS A 295 12.31 13.06 -8.63
N SER A 296 11.73 13.43 -7.49
CA SER A 296 11.28 12.49 -6.47
C SER A 296 10.23 13.10 -5.55
N ALA A 297 9.39 12.27 -4.95
CA ALA A 297 8.39 12.62 -3.95
C ALA A 297 8.54 11.75 -2.70
N SER A 298 8.23 12.32 -1.54
CA SER A 298 8.26 11.62 -0.24
C SER A 298 7.16 12.13 0.68
N GLY A 299 6.45 11.21 1.35
CA GLY A 299 5.54 11.55 2.44
C GLY A 299 6.33 11.92 3.69
N ARG A 300 6.17 13.12 4.22
CA ARG A 300 6.85 13.63 5.41
C ARG A 300 5.87 14.20 6.42
N SER A 301 6.32 14.32 7.66
CA SER A 301 5.60 14.99 8.75
C SER A 301 6.62 15.63 9.67
N ASP A 302 6.41 16.90 10.02
CA ASP A 302 7.29 17.66 10.90
C ASP A 302 6.91 17.53 12.38
N ASP A 303 5.61 17.40 12.66
CA ASP A 303 5.01 17.34 13.99
C ASP A 303 4.53 15.92 14.39
N GLY A 304 4.56 14.97 13.44
CA GLY A 304 4.03 13.61 13.58
C GLY A 304 2.50 13.53 13.48
N ILE A 305 1.81 14.66 13.28
CA ILE A 305 0.34 14.77 13.26
C ILE A 305 -0.13 15.12 11.84
N SER A 306 0.50 16.10 11.20
CA SER A 306 0.15 16.58 9.86
C SER A 306 1.12 15.98 8.84
N PHE A 307 0.60 15.16 7.92
CA PHE A 307 1.40 14.60 6.83
C PHE A 307 1.24 15.44 5.56
N TYR A 308 2.34 15.58 4.83
CA TYR A 308 2.39 16.28 3.56
C TYR A 308 3.29 15.53 2.58
N VAL A 309 3.12 15.80 1.29
CA VAL A 309 3.98 15.22 0.25
C VAL A 309 4.99 16.26 -0.20
N ASP A 310 6.25 15.99 0.12
CA ASP A 310 7.38 16.78 -0.35
C ASP A 310 7.83 16.30 -1.71
N MET A 311 7.96 17.21 -2.66
CA MET A 311 8.41 16.94 -4.02
C MET A 311 9.71 17.70 -4.29
N LYS A 312 10.71 17.00 -4.82
CA LYS A 312 11.95 17.58 -5.32
C LYS A 312 11.87 17.69 -6.83
N PHE A 313 12.25 18.84 -7.36
CA PHE A 313 12.23 19.09 -8.79
C PHE A 313 13.53 18.66 -9.48
N THR A 314 13.44 18.47 -10.80
CA THR A 314 14.61 18.40 -11.68
C THR A 314 15.19 19.81 -11.90
N ASP A 315 16.41 19.90 -12.42
CA ASP A 315 17.05 21.21 -12.69
C ASP A 315 16.26 22.02 -13.72
N GLU A 316 15.71 21.36 -14.74
CA GLU A 316 14.80 21.97 -15.71
C GLU A 316 13.43 22.28 -15.09
N GLY A 317 12.92 21.36 -14.27
CA GLY A 317 11.62 21.47 -13.60
C GLY A 317 11.54 22.68 -12.66
N SER A 318 12.59 22.93 -11.88
CA SER A 318 12.66 24.07 -10.96
C SER A 318 12.59 25.42 -11.68
N LYS A 319 13.21 25.53 -12.87
CA LYS A 319 13.12 26.71 -13.72
C LYS A 319 11.71 26.90 -14.28
N LYS A 320 11.13 25.85 -14.88
CA LYS A 320 9.75 25.88 -15.40
C LYS A 320 8.74 26.25 -14.32
N PHE A 321 8.88 25.68 -13.13
CA PHE A 321 8.01 25.96 -11.99
C PHE A 321 8.20 27.38 -11.45
N GLY A 322 9.45 27.86 -11.39
CA GLY A 322 9.76 29.25 -11.04
C GLY A 322 9.15 30.26 -12.00
N ASP A 323 9.21 29.99 -13.31
CA ASP A 323 8.61 30.85 -14.33
C ASP A 323 7.08 30.82 -14.27
N LEU A 324 6.47 29.66 -14.03
CA LEU A 324 5.03 29.52 -13.83
C LEU A 324 4.54 30.33 -12.62
N THR A 325 5.20 30.16 -11.47
CA THR A 325 4.84 30.88 -10.25
C THR A 325 5.11 32.39 -10.36
N ALA A 326 6.17 32.80 -11.08
CA ALA A 326 6.42 34.21 -11.39
C ALA A 326 5.26 34.84 -12.20
N LYS A 327 4.80 34.19 -13.27
CA LYS A 327 3.65 34.65 -14.08
C LYS A 327 2.36 34.75 -13.24
N ILE A 328 2.16 33.83 -12.30
CA ILE A 328 1.02 33.90 -11.38
C ILE A 328 1.20 35.05 -10.39
N ALA A 329 2.41 35.27 -9.86
CA ALA A 329 2.68 36.32 -8.88
C ALA A 329 2.59 37.74 -9.46
N GLU A 330 2.96 37.95 -10.72
CA GLU A 330 2.90 39.27 -11.39
C GLU A 330 1.50 39.89 -11.37
N GLY A 331 0.44 39.08 -11.41
CA GLY A 331 -0.95 39.55 -11.34
C GLY A 331 -1.48 39.81 -9.92
N ASN A 332 -0.65 39.67 -8.88
CA ASN A 332 -1.10 39.75 -7.47
C ASN A 332 -1.55 41.16 -7.04
N SER A 333 -1.39 42.18 -7.88
CA SER A 333 -1.80 43.57 -7.62
C SER A 333 -3.29 43.75 -7.35
N ARG A 334 -4.15 42.82 -7.78
CA ARG A 334 -5.62 42.88 -7.52
C ARG A 334 -6.13 41.70 -6.67
N SER A 335 -5.57 40.51 -6.84
CA SER A 335 -5.96 39.29 -6.12
C SER A 335 -4.83 38.28 -6.15
N VAL A 336 -4.62 37.60 -5.02
CA VAL A 336 -3.56 36.59 -4.88
C VAL A 336 -3.88 35.39 -5.78
N GLY A 337 -2.96 35.07 -6.70
CA GLY A 337 -3.09 33.91 -7.56
C GLY A 337 -3.02 32.60 -6.78
N GLN A 338 -3.74 31.59 -7.24
CA GLN A 338 -3.69 30.24 -6.69
C GLN A 338 -3.24 29.26 -7.77
N LEU A 339 -2.45 28.27 -7.36
CA LEU A 339 -1.99 27.19 -8.23
C LEU A 339 -2.72 25.91 -7.79
N ALA A 340 -3.55 25.37 -8.67
CA ALA A 340 -4.20 24.09 -8.46
C ALA A 340 -3.23 22.96 -8.77
N ILE A 341 -3.13 22.03 -7.83
CA ILE A 341 -2.42 20.76 -7.99
C ILE A 341 -3.48 19.70 -8.25
N VAL A 342 -3.54 19.21 -9.49
CA VAL A 342 -4.55 18.26 -9.94
C VAL A 342 -3.89 16.92 -10.21
N LEU A 343 -4.44 15.86 -9.64
CA LEU A 343 -3.99 14.48 -9.86
C LEU A 343 -5.14 13.67 -10.46
N ASP A 344 -4.94 13.11 -11.64
CA ASP A 344 -5.94 12.30 -12.37
C ASP A 344 -7.29 13.03 -12.49
N GLY A 345 -7.26 14.34 -12.74
CA GLY A 345 -8.45 15.19 -12.84
C GLY A 345 -9.10 15.60 -11.51
N LYS A 346 -8.58 15.15 -10.36
CA LYS A 346 -9.06 15.55 -9.03
C LYS A 346 -8.15 16.61 -8.42
N LEU A 347 -8.74 17.69 -7.91
CA LEU A 347 -8.01 18.75 -7.22
C LEU A 347 -7.54 18.27 -5.84
N GLN A 348 -6.22 18.20 -5.64
CA GLN A 348 -5.60 17.77 -4.39
C GLN A 348 -5.35 18.94 -3.45
N SER A 349 -4.88 20.07 -3.98
CA SER A 349 -4.67 21.30 -3.21
C SER A 349 -4.67 22.53 -4.12
N ALA A 350 -4.93 23.69 -3.52
CA ALA A 350 -4.94 24.98 -4.22
C ALA A 350 -4.19 26.07 -3.42
N PRO A 351 -2.88 25.91 -3.16
CA PRO A 351 -2.09 26.89 -2.43
C PRO A 351 -2.04 28.25 -3.13
N THR A 352 -1.94 29.31 -2.33
CA THR A 352 -1.73 30.67 -2.82
C THR A 352 -0.28 30.90 -3.22
N VAL A 353 -0.06 31.50 -4.39
CA VAL A 353 1.27 31.86 -4.90
C VAL A 353 1.48 33.36 -4.68
N ARG A 354 2.29 33.71 -3.69
CA ARG A 354 2.59 35.12 -3.34
C ARG A 354 3.77 35.68 -4.13
N GLU A 355 4.79 34.85 -4.34
CA GLU A 355 6.03 35.19 -5.01
C GLU A 355 6.50 34.05 -5.91
N ALA A 356 7.49 34.33 -6.75
CA ALA A 356 8.10 33.33 -7.62
C ALA A 356 8.90 32.32 -6.80
N ILE A 357 8.54 31.03 -6.92
CA ILE A 357 9.18 29.94 -6.19
C ILE A 357 10.32 29.38 -7.05
N ARG A 358 11.54 29.86 -6.80
CA ARG A 358 12.77 29.36 -7.43
C ARG A 358 13.51 28.30 -6.61
N SER A 359 12.80 27.63 -5.70
CA SER A 359 13.35 26.55 -4.87
C SER A 359 13.51 25.26 -5.68
N THR A 360 14.26 24.32 -5.10
CA THR A 360 14.52 22.98 -5.67
C THR A 360 13.38 21.99 -5.42
N GLY A 361 12.25 22.43 -4.86
CA GLY A 361 11.12 21.57 -4.52
C GLY A 361 9.90 22.34 -4.04
N ALA A 362 8.80 21.61 -3.89
CA ALA A 362 7.51 22.12 -3.40
C ALA A 362 6.80 21.06 -2.55
N THR A 363 5.86 21.51 -1.72
CA THR A 363 5.09 20.64 -0.84
C THR A 363 3.62 20.66 -1.20
N ILE A 364 3.00 19.48 -1.31
CA ILE A 364 1.54 19.32 -1.36
C ILE A 364 1.06 19.15 0.08
N THR A 365 0.32 20.14 0.58
CA THR A 365 -0.36 20.09 1.88
C THR A 365 -1.81 19.65 1.72
N GLY A 366 -2.36 19.06 2.78
CA GLY A 366 -3.75 18.59 2.85
C GLY A 366 -3.98 17.79 4.12
N SER A 367 -5.20 17.31 4.34
CA SER A 367 -5.55 16.42 5.44
C SER A 367 -5.15 14.97 5.11
N PHE A 368 -3.85 14.71 4.89
CA PHE A 368 -3.34 13.39 4.55
C PHE A 368 -3.05 12.56 5.80
N SER A 369 -3.38 11.27 5.76
CA SER A 369 -2.80 10.29 6.67
C SER A 369 -1.35 9.97 6.29
N ARG A 370 -0.62 9.30 7.17
CA ARG A 370 0.73 8.78 6.88
C ARG A 370 0.74 7.93 5.62
N GLU A 371 -0.18 6.98 5.55
CA GLU A 371 -0.32 6.03 4.47
C GLU A 371 -0.72 6.75 3.18
N GLU A 372 -1.69 7.66 3.23
CA GLU A 372 -2.10 8.45 2.05
C GLU A 372 -0.94 9.28 1.48
N ALA A 373 -0.13 9.92 2.34
CA ALA A 373 1.02 10.69 1.90
C ALA A 373 2.11 9.81 1.25
N ILE A 374 2.35 8.62 1.80
CA ILE A 374 3.29 7.63 1.23
C ILE A 374 2.75 7.08 -0.09
N GLU A 375 1.48 6.68 -0.13
CA GLU A 375 0.80 6.17 -1.33
C GLU A 375 0.84 7.23 -2.45
N LEU A 376 0.50 8.49 -2.14
CA LEU A 376 0.58 9.59 -3.08
C LEU A 376 2.02 9.83 -3.57
N ALA A 377 3.01 9.84 -2.67
CA ALA A 377 4.41 9.98 -3.05
C ALA A 377 4.89 8.85 -3.98
N ASN A 378 4.51 7.60 -3.69
CA ASN A 378 4.83 6.42 -4.51
C ASN A 378 4.24 6.53 -5.91
N VAL A 379 2.98 6.97 -5.98
CA VAL A 379 2.23 7.22 -7.23
C VAL A 379 2.89 8.34 -8.05
N LEU A 380 3.38 9.41 -7.39
CA LEU A 380 4.11 10.51 -8.04
C LEU A 380 5.53 10.16 -8.49
N ASN A 381 6.20 9.22 -7.82
CA ASN A 381 7.53 8.75 -8.21
C ASN A 381 7.49 7.90 -9.49
N ASN A 382 6.38 7.20 -9.72
CA ASN A 382 6.24 6.25 -10.83
C ASN A 382 4.96 6.55 -11.63
N PRO A 383 4.84 7.70 -12.32
CA PRO A 383 3.67 8.01 -13.14
C PRO A 383 3.63 7.15 -14.41
N LEU A 384 2.43 6.77 -14.83
CA LEU A 384 2.21 6.14 -16.13
C LEU A 384 1.99 7.22 -17.18
N GLU A 385 2.59 7.03 -18.37
CA GLU A 385 2.41 7.97 -19.48
C GLU A 385 1.04 7.86 -20.16
N PHE A 386 0.38 6.73 -19.99
CA PHE A 386 -0.90 6.41 -20.61
C PHE A 386 -1.82 5.70 -19.61
N PRO A 387 -3.14 5.86 -19.73
CA PRO A 387 -4.09 5.16 -18.89
C PRO A 387 -4.13 3.66 -19.21
N LEU A 388 -4.42 2.86 -18.18
CA LEU A 388 -4.59 1.43 -18.28
C LEU A 388 -6.06 1.08 -18.05
N ILE A 389 -6.63 0.29 -18.96
CA ILE A 389 -8.01 -0.19 -18.89
C ILE A 389 -7.99 -1.64 -18.42
N THR A 390 -8.67 -1.96 -17.33
CA THR A 390 -8.86 -3.36 -16.92
C THR A 390 -9.81 -4.07 -17.86
N GLN A 391 -9.41 -5.23 -18.37
CA GLN A 391 -10.28 -6.12 -19.13
C GLN A 391 -10.94 -7.14 -18.22
N ASP A 392 -10.13 -7.98 -17.57
CA ASP A 392 -10.60 -9.09 -16.75
C ASP A 392 -9.80 -9.16 -15.44
N VAL A 393 -10.49 -9.52 -14.36
CA VAL A 393 -9.89 -9.87 -13.07
C VAL A 393 -10.30 -11.29 -12.75
N THR A 394 -9.32 -12.16 -12.57
CA THR A 394 -9.53 -13.58 -12.29
C THR A 394 -8.75 -13.99 -11.05
N SER A 395 -9.36 -14.85 -10.23
CA SER A 395 -8.65 -15.49 -9.12
C SER A 395 -7.80 -16.62 -9.67
N VAL A 396 -6.50 -16.61 -9.36
CA VAL A 396 -5.58 -17.68 -9.70
C VAL A 396 -5.35 -18.54 -8.46
N GLY A 397 -5.59 -19.84 -8.58
CA GLY A 397 -5.27 -20.78 -7.50
C GLY A 397 -3.76 -20.92 -7.29
N PRO A 398 -3.31 -21.41 -6.13
CA PRO A 398 -1.90 -21.75 -5.92
C PRO A 398 -1.40 -22.68 -7.03
N SER A 399 -0.25 -22.38 -7.64
CA SER A 399 0.34 -23.24 -8.67
C SER A 399 0.84 -24.56 -8.07
N LEU A 400 1.28 -24.53 -6.81
CA LEU A 400 1.55 -25.71 -6.01
C LEU A 400 0.24 -26.23 -5.40
N ALA A 401 -0.05 -27.51 -5.63
CA ALA A 401 -1.19 -28.15 -5.00
C ALA A 401 -1.12 -27.99 -3.47
N LYS A 402 -2.26 -27.72 -2.81
CA LYS A 402 -2.37 -27.69 -1.33
C LYS A 402 -1.74 -28.94 -0.68
N ASP A 403 -1.84 -30.08 -1.35
CA ASP A 403 -1.21 -31.33 -0.93
C ASP A 403 0.32 -31.29 -0.94
N ALA A 404 0.95 -30.59 -1.89
CA ALA A 404 2.40 -30.42 -1.95
C ALA A 404 2.90 -29.54 -0.78
N GLN A 405 2.16 -28.47 -0.46
CA GLN A 405 2.46 -27.61 0.68
C GLN A 405 2.39 -28.40 2.00
N GLY A 406 1.29 -29.12 2.24
CA GLY A 406 1.12 -29.95 3.44
C GLY A 406 2.21 -31.02 3.57
N LYS A 407 2.55 -31.71 2.48
CA LYS A 407 3.62 -32.71 2.46
C LYS A 407 5.01 -32.11 2.69
N SER A 408 5.29 -30.91 2.16
CA SER A 408 6.55 -30.21 2.40
C SER A 408 6.73 -29.85 3.87
N VAL A 409 5.69 -29.32 4.53
CA VAL A 409 5.73 -28.99 5.96
C VAL A 409 6.00 -30.24 6.81
N VAL A 410 5.32 -31.35 6.53
CA VAL A 410 5.54 -32.62 7.23
C VAL A 410 6.96 -33.15 6.98
N ALA A 411 7.44 -33.09 5.73
CA ALA A 411 8.80 -33.52 5.38
C ALA A 411 9.87 -32.68 6.10
N SER A 412 9.69 -31.37 6.17
CA SER A 412 10.59 -30.46 6.92
C SER A 412 10.59 -30.78 8.42
N LEU A 413 9.43 -31.04 9.02
CA LEU A 413 9.32 -31.47 10.42
C LEU A 413 10.07 -32.78 10.68
N VAL A 414 9.90 -33.77 9.79
CA VAL A 414 10.60 -35.06 9.88
C VAL A 414 12.11 -34.87 9.72
N ALA A 415 12.56 -34.05 8.76
CA ALA A 415 13.98 -33.77 8.54
C ALA A 415 14.62 -33.09 9.75
N VAL A 416 13.98 -32.06 10.31
CA VAL A 416 14.44 -31.40 11.54
C VAL A 416 14.51 -32.40 12.69
N GLY A 417 13.49 -33.25 12.85
CA GLY A 417 13.48 -34.32 13.85
C GLY A 417 14.65 -35.29 13.69
N LEU A 418 14.96 -35.71 12.47
CA LEU A 418 16.09 -36.59 12.17
C LEU A 418 17.44 -35.91 12.43
N VAL A 419 17.59 -34.63 12.11
CA VAL A 419 18.82 -33.87 12.42
C VAL A 419 19.03 -33.75 13.92
N VAL A 420 17.99 -33.43 14.68
CA VAL A 420 18.05 -33.37 16.15
C VAL A 420 18.41 -34.74 16.71
N PHE A 421 17.76 -35.81 16.24
CA PHE A 421 18.05 -37.17 16.65
C PHE A 421 19.51 -37.56 16.35
N PHE A 422 20.00 -37.24 15.15
CA PHE A 422 21.38 -37.47 14.76
C PHE A 422 22.37 -36.69 15.63
N MET A 423 22.10 -35.41 15.90
CA MET A 423 22.95 -34.58 16.76
C MET A 423 23.00 -35.14 18.19
N VAL A 424 21.86 -35.51 18.76
CA VAL A 424 21.82 -36.14 20.09
C VAL A 424 22.63 -37.44 20.07
N GLY A 425 22.43 -38.31 19.09
CA GLY A 425 23.20 -39.55 18.94
C GLY A 425 24.71 -39.30 18.84
N PHE A 426 25.13 -38.44 17.91
CA PHE A 426 26.53 -38.13 17.65
C PHE A 426 27.25 -37.54 18.87
N TYR A 427 26.64 -36.54 19.53
CA TYR A 427 27.24 -35.91 20.69
C TYR A 427 27.25 -36.82 21.93
N VAL A 428 26.22 -37.65 22.13
CA VAL A 428 26.19 -38.64 23.23
C VAL A 428 27.25 -39.73 23.02
N LEU A 429 27.39 -40.27 21.81
CA LEU A 429 28.42 -41.26 21.45
C LEU A 429 29.85 -40.69 21.54
N GLY A 430 30.05 -39.43 21.13
CA GLY A 430 31.33 -38.73 21.28
C GLY A 430 31.76 -38.58 22.75
N LEU A 431 30.80 -38.27 23.65
CA LEU A 431 31.04 -38.17 25.09
C LEU A 431 31.39 -39.53 25.74
N LEU A 432 30.71 -40.61 25.34
CA LEU A 432 31.03 -41.98 25.77
C LEU A 432 32.45 -42.40 25.38
N ARG A 433 32.89 -42.03 24.17
CA ARG A 433 34.24 -42.34 23.67
C ARG A 433 35.33 -41.55 24.40
N CYS A 434 35.08 -40.29 24.76
CA CYS A 434 35.97 -39.51 25.63
C CYS A 434 36.07 -40.12 27.04
N HIS A 435 34.98 -40.64 27.60
CA HIS A 435 35.01 -41.30 28.91
C HIS A 435 35.81 -42.61 28.88
N HIS A 436 35.65 -43.41 27.82
CA HIS A 436 36.43 -44.63 27.61
C HIS A 436 37.92 -44.34 27.40
N HIS A 437 38.27 -43.28 26.67
CA HIS A 437 39.66 -42.89 26.42
C HIS A 437 40.34 -42.23 27.65
N ALA A 438 39.58 -41.52 28.50
CA ALA A 438 40.04 -41.00 29.78
C ALA A 438 40.28 -42.11 30.81
N ALA A 439 39.41 -43.14 30.84
CA ALA A 439 39.61 -44.35 31.65
C ALA A 439 40.88 -45.13 31.23
N TRP A 440 41.21 -45.14 29.93
CA TRP A 440 42.43 -45.76 29.41
C TRP A 440 43.71 -44.95 29.75
N ARG A 441 43.68 -43.62 29.64
CA ARG A 441 44.81 -42.75 30.06
C ARG A 441 45.04 -42.74 31.57
N GLY A 442 43.99 -42.91 32.38
CA GLY A 442 44.11 -43.08 33.83
C GLY A 442 44.90 -44.34 34.21
N ARG A 443 44.66 -45.45 33.50
CA ARG A 443 45.40 -46.72 33.68
C ARG A 443 46.86 -46.63 33.19
N ALA A 444 47.13 -45.95 32.08
CA ALA A 444 48.50 -45.75 31.57
C ALA A 444 49.37 -44.86 32.50
N ARG A 445 48.79 -43.83 33.13
CA ARG A 445 49.52 -42.99 34.11
C ARG A 445 49.82 -43.69 35.44
N ALA A 446 49.03 -44.71 35.80
CA ALA A 446 49.32 -45.54 36.98
C ALA A 446 50.59 -46.40 36.78
N HIS A 447 50.79 -46.95 35.58
CA HIS A 447 52.01 -47.70 35.25
C HIS A 447 53.26 -46.79 35.13
N ALA A 448 53.13 -45.57 34.60
CA ALA A 448 54.27 -44.65 34.47
C ALA A 448 54.80 -44.09 35.81
N ARG A 449 53.96 -44.05 36.87
CA ARG A 449 54.42 -43.64 38.23
C ARG A 449 55.15 -44.74 38.98
N TYR A 450 54.96 -46.01 38.63
CA TYR A 450 55.71 -47.12 39.23
C TYR A 450 57.15 -47.20 38.71
N GLY A 451 57.41 -46.78 37.46
CA GLY A 451 58.75 -46.82 36.85
C GLY A 451 59.73 -45.72 37.27
N ARG A 452 59.29 -44.65 37.95
CA ARG A 452 60.16 -43.51 38.36
C ARG A 452 60.51 -43.49 39.85
N ARG A 453 60.16 -44.53 40.62
CA ARG A 453 60.53 -44.67 42.05
C ARG A 453 61.78 -45.50 42.30
N CYS A 454 62.46 -45.99 41.26
CA CYS A 454 63.70 -46.73 41.37
C CYS A 454 64.86 -45.95 40.74
N GLN A 455 65.21 -44.78 41.28
CA GLN A 455 66.52 -44.17 41.02
C GLN A 455 66.93 -43.25 42.17
N HIS A 456 67.87 -43.80 42.96
CA HIS A 456 68.79 -43.23 43.95
C HIS A 456 68.35 -43.06 45.42
N PRO A 457 69.27 -43.16 46.41
CA PRO A 457 70.58 -43.88 46.41
C PRO A 457 71.04 -44.53 47.74
N HIS A 458 72.21 -45.19 47.64
CA HIS A 458 73.18 -45.71 48.63
C HIS A 458 73.02 -47.18 49.05
N LEU A 459 74.04 -48.02 48.89
CA LEU A 459 75.49 -47.75 48.81
C LEU A 459 76.10 -47.69 47.40
#